data_AF-A0A954IDH2-F1
#
_entry.id   AF-A0A954IDH2-F1
#
_cell.length_a   1.000
_cell.length_b   1.000
_cell.length_c   1.000
_cell.angle_alpha   90.00
_cell.angle_beta   90.00
_cell.angle_gamma   90.00
#
_symmetry.space_group_name_H-M   'P 1'
#
loop_
_entity.id
_entity.type
_entity.pdbx_description
1 polymer ?
#
loop_
_entity_poly.entity_id
_entity_poly.type
_entity_poly.pdbx_seq_one_letter_code
_entity_poly.pdbx_strand_id
1 'polypeptide(L)' 'MSQLSHFDESGAARMVDVGAKPVSKRLARAGASVLMQPETLRLIRDKACAKGDVLEIA' A
#
# COMPACT_ATOMS: atom_id res chain seq x y z
N MET A 1 6.64 -13.85 -23.50
CA MET A 1 6.07 -13.61 -22.15
C MET A 1 7.20 -13.04 -21.29
N SER A 2 6.97 -11.93 -20.58
CA SER A 2 7.97 -11.35 -19.69
C SER A 2 8.22 -12.26 -18.49
N GLN A 3 9.48 -12.64 -18.26
CA GLN A 3 9.90 -13.46 -17.12
C GLN A 3 9.69 -12.69 -15.80
N LEU A 4 9.06 -13.31 -14.81
CA LEU A 4 8.86 -12.68 -13.50
C LEU A 4 10.20 -12.61 -12.74
N SER A 5 10.59 -11.44 -12.27
CA SER A 5 11.91 -11.24 -11.63
C SER A 5 11.98 -11.73 -10.18
N HIS A 6 10.85 -11.79 -9.48
CA HIS A 6 10.78 -12.13 -8.05
C HIS A 6 10.57 -13.64 -7.79
N PHE A 7 10.65 -14.47 -8.83
CA PHE A 7 10.52 -15.92 -8.72
C PHE A 7 11.77 -16.60 -9.31
N ASP A 8 12.12 -17.76 -8.77
CA ASP A 8 13.13 -18.65 -9.36
C ASP A 8 12.51 -19.62 -10.40
N GLU A 9 13.34 -20.51 -10.95
CA GLU A 9 12.94 -21.48 -11.96
C GLU A 9 11.97 -22.56 -11.44
N SER A 10 11.94 -22.76 -10.11
CA SER A 10 10.98 -23.65 -9.45
C SER A 10 9.65 -22.95 -9.10
N GLY A 11 9.58 -21.63 -9.29
CA GLY A 11 8.44 -20.80 -8.92
C GLY A 11 8.44 -20.36 -7.46
N ALA A 12 9.53 -20.58 -6.72
CA ALA A 12 9.68 -20.08 -5.36
C ALA A 12 10.04 -18.58 -5.36
N ALA A 13 9.54 -17.85 -4.36
CA ALA A 13 9.82 -16.42 -4.24
C ALA A 13 11.29 -16.17 -3.88
N ARG A 14 11.91 -15.19 -4.53
CA ARG A 14 13.27 -14.74 -4.26
C ARG A 14 13.40 -13.23 -4.31
N MET A 15 14.33 -12.69 -3.53
CA MET A 15 14.73 -11.28 -3.64
C MET A 15 15.64 -11.09 -4.85
N VAL A 16 15.40 -10.03 -5.63
CA VAL A 16 16.27 -9.66 -6.75
C VAL A 16 17.47 -8.90 -6.22
N ASP A 17 18.69 -9.35 -6.53
CA ASP A 17 19.88 -8.56 -6.26
C ASP A 17 19.89 -7.29 -7.13
N VAL A 18 20.00 -6.14 -6.47
CA VAL A 18 20.06 -4.81 -7.08
C VAL A 18 21.33 -4.05 -6.73
N GLY A 19 22.30 -4.70 -6.06
CA GLY A 19 23.50 -4.06 -5.54
C GLY A 19 24.40 -3.40 -6.59
N ALA A 20 24.42 -3.96 -7.81
CA ALA A 20 25.17 -3.39 -8.94
C ALA A 20 24.45 -2.22 -9.64
N LYS A 21 23.20 -1.89 -9.26
CA LYS A 21 22.43 -0.83 -9.94
C LYS A 21 22.89 0.54 -9.46
N PRO A 22 23.13 1.51 -10.37
CA PRO A 22 23.50 2.86 -9.96
C PRO A 22 22.36 3.52 -9.20
N VAL A 23 22.72 4.29 -8.17
CA VAL A 23 21.78 5.07 -7.38
C VAL A 23 21.20 6.18 -8.25
N SER A 24 19.87 6.33 -8.23
CA SER A 24 19.16 7.41 -8.91
C SER A 24 18.04 7.95 -8.02
N LYS A 25 17.63 9.20 -8.26
CA LYS A 25 16.45 9.78 -7.59
C LYS A 25 15.20 9.07 -8.11
N ARG A 26 14.41 8.47 -7.21
CA ARG A 26 13.20 7.74 -7.53
C ARG A 26 12.07 8.22 -6.64
N LEU A 27 10.87 8.33 -7.20
CA LEU A 27 9.66 8.68 -6.49
C LEU A 27 8.53 7.76 -6.94
N ALA A 28 7.72 7.31 -5.99
CA ALA A 28 6.50 6.56 -6.25
C ALA A 28 5.34 7.22 -5.50
N ARG A 29 4.14 7.20 -6.09
CA ARG A 29 2.90 7.63 -5.46
C ARG A 29 1.92 6.47 -5.51
N ALA A 30 1.31 6.15 -4.38
CA ALA A 30 0.26 5.15 -4.26
C ALA A 30 -0.94 5.79 -3.56
N GLY A 31 -2.12 5.24 -3.81
CA GLY A 31 -3.37 5.65 -3.16
C GLY A 31 -4.26 4.44 -2.93
N ALA A 32 -5.15 4.56 -1.95
CA ALA A 32 -6.15 3.56 -1.62
C ALA A 32 -7.48 4.24 -1.27
N SER A 33 -8.56 3.49 -1.35
CA SER A 33 -9.90 3.92 -0.96
C SER A 33 -10.52 2.88 -0.06
N VAL A 34 -11.24 3.34 0.97
CA VAL A 34 -12.04 2.47 1.83
C VAL A 34 -13.51 2.72 1.50
N LEU A 35 -14.17 1.73 0.92
CA LEU A 35 -15.60 1.79 0.66
C LEU A 35 -16.35 1.60 1.99
N MET A 36 -17.33 2.46 2.25
CA MET A 36 -18.12 2.44 3.46
C MET A 36 -19.53 2.97 3.23
N GLN A 37 -20.42 2.75 4.19
CA GLN A 37 -21.76 3.32 4.16
C GLN A 37 -21.71 4.85 4.37
N PRO A 38 -22.69 5.61 3.82
CA PRO A 38 -22.77 7.06 4.02
C PRO A 38 -22.79 7.47 5.50
N GLU A 39 -23.46 6.68 6.35
CA GLU A 39 -23.56 6.92 7.79
C GLU A 39 -22.20 6.80 8.47
N THR A 40 -21.36 5.84 8.05
CA THR A 40 -19.99 5.69 8.54
C THR A 40 -19.15 6.91 8.19
N LEU A 41 -19.24 7.39 6.94
CA LEU A 41 -18.52 8.59 6.52
C LEU A 41 -18.95 9.82 7.34
N ARG A 42 -20.24 9.95 7.65
CA ARG A 42 -20.76 11.02 8.52
C ARG A 42 -20.15 10.93 9.93
N LEU A 43 -20.16 9.75 10.54
CA LEU A 43 -19.56 9.55 11.88
C LEU A 43 -18.07 9.92 11.91
N ILE A 44 -17.33 9.56 10.86
CA ILE A 44 -15.89 9.90 10.75
C ILE A 44 -15.71 11.41 10.66
N ARG A 45 -16.48 12.10 9.80
CA ARG A 45 -16.39 13.56 9.63
C ARG A 45 -16.75 14.32 10.89
N ASP A 46 -17.75 13.83 11.62
CA ASP A 46 -18.23 14.44 12.85
C ASP A 46 -17.39 14.04 14.08
N LYS A 47 -16.33 13.24 13.89
CA LYS A 47 -15.51 12.65 14.97
C LYS A 47 -16.33 11.93 16.04
N ALA A 48 -17.46 11.36 15.64
CA ALA A 48 -18.45 10.73 16.51
C ALA A 48 -18.30 9.20 16.59
N CYS A 49 -17.22 8.65 16.03
CA CYS A 49 -16.91 7.23 16.16
C CYS A 49 -16.60 6.87 17.63
N ALA A 50 -17.13 5.73 18.11
CA ALA A 50 -16.92 5.27 19.48
C ALA A 50 -15.43 5.06 19.86
N LYS A 51 -14.57 4.90 18.87
CA LYS A 51 -13.11 4.74 19.02
C LYS A 51 -12.33 6.07 18.95
N GLY A 52 -13.02 7.21 18.87
CA GLY A 52 -12.39 8.52 18.67
C GLY A 52 -12.10 8.83 17.19
N ASP A 53 -11.13 9.70 16.94
CA ASP A 53 -10.73 10.11 15.58
C ASP A 53 -10.01 8.96 14.86
N VAL A 54 -10.68 8.35 13.88
CA VAL A 54 -10.15 7.19 13.17
C VAL A 54 -9.14 7.56 12.08
N LEU A 55 -9.09 8.82 11.64
CA LEU A 55 -8.12 9.29 10.64
C LEU A 55 -6.78 9.65 11.27
N GLU A 56 -6.77 10.02 12.55
CA GLU A 56 -5.53 10.29 13.30
C GLU A 56 -4.70 9.02 13.54
N ILE A 57 -5.35 7.85 13.60
CA ILE A 57 -4.70 6.56 13.86
C ILE A 57 -4.21 5.85 12.58
N ALA A 58 -4.81 6.17 11.42
CA ALA A 58 -4.58 5.48 10.15
C ALA A 58 -3.22 5.82 9.51
#